data_AF-A0A7H9BKD1-F1
#
_entry.id   AF-A0A7H9BKD1-F1
#
_cell.length_a   1.000
_cell.length_b   1.000
_cell.length_c   1.000
_cell.angle_alpha   90.00
_cell.angle_beta   90.00
_cell.angle_gamma   90.00
#
_symmetry.space_group_name_H-M   'P 1'
#
loop_
_entity.id
_entity.type
_entity.pdbx_description
1 polymer ?
#
loop_
_entity_poly.entity_id
_entity_poly.type
_entity_poly.pdbx_seq_one_letter_code
_entity_poly.pdbx_strand_id
1 'polypeptide(L)'
;MISLASELLARFIDEEKRKLVGISMPHMPTLGEAYESITKDGIDQGFVIPKGLDLRVVSGFIEIKQEMLPEQIDCMLVCGVGRQYGRTEKYIYPIESVLCIFEVKKTLTKSDYLDAMLHLAKIRKAFSESFEDRLINEGFEPDISRAAKYFSQITGVAAPKTYSDIHNLSREHGVLFYSLVQEQYAPISIIHGYGGYKREEGIRSAFMDILDSIKNDASLNVGYPGIPTLVTSNQFCIVKGNGSPFIATRSDGSWVALLSSRHNPLQMMLELIWSKISQHFDVSMPWGDDLDFENLSPLMLAKPIEFHGKIGWFFESLEYKEASLNRDAVKKWDPEKLDAAGMTLVNHMFFYGGQLLLDESMKDYIQKEHGLSLDSVVNNLILTMVFAKDGDYLFPVNNSTMILPNDDGTGYLATDKNRFDAWCRMHKIEPNYIHLLMVD
;
A
#
# COMPACT_ATOMS: atom_id res chain seq x y z
N MET A 1 18.79 4.74 2.00
CA MET A 1 19.34 3.47 2.53
C MET A 1 18.58 2.27 1.96
N ILE A 2 17.26 2.38 1.75
CA ILE A 2 16.48 1.34 1.03
C ILE A 2 17.00 1.03 -0.37
N SER A 3 17.43 2.05 -1.13
CA SER A 3 18.05 1.89 -2.46
C SER A 3 19.34 1.07 -2.44
N LEU A 4 20.16 1.24 -1.41
CA LEU A 4 21.37 0.43 -1.22
C LEU A 4 21.00 -1.01 -0.85
N ALA A 5 20.01 -1.20 0.03
CA ALA A 5 19.52 -2.52 0.39
C ALA A 5 18.93 -3.27 -0.82
N SER A 6 18.16 -2.58 -1.66
CA SER A 6 17.60 -3.15 -2.89
C SER A 6 18.69 -3.52 -3.90
N GLU A 7 19.72 -2.69 -4.05
CA GLU A 7 20.88 -2.98 -4.91
C GLU A 7 21.67 -4.20 -4.41
N LEU A 8 21.94 -4.28 -3.11
CA LEU A 8 22.63 -5.43 -2.51
C LEU A 8 21.82 -6.71 -2.67
N LEU A 9 20.49 -6.64 -2.47
CA LEU A 9 19.60 -7.77 -2.69
C LEU A 9 19.58 -8.21 -4.16
N ALA A 10 19.57 -7.25 -5.10
CA ALA A 10 19.65 -7.55 -6.53
C ALA A 10 20.93 -8.29 -6.88
N ARG A 11 22.08 -7.83 -6.37
CA ARG A 11 23.38 -8.47 -6.59
C ARG A 11 23.44 -9.87 -5.99
N PHE A 12 22.88 -10.07 -4.79
CA PHE A 12 22.76 -11.37 -4.16
C PHE A 12 21.94 -12.33 -5.04
N ILE A 13 20.74 -11.91 -5.44
CA ILE A 13 19.84 -12.71 -6.28
C ILE A 13 20.49 -13.05 -7.63
N ASP A 14 21.13 -12.08 -8.28
CA ASP A 14 21.79 -12.30 -9.58
C ASP A 14 22.91 -13.35 -9.46
N GLU A 15 23.68 -13.31 -8.38
CA GLU A 15 24.75 -14.28 -8.15
C GLU A 15 24.20 -15.68 -7.88
N GLU A 16 23.17 -15.83 -7.03
CA GLU A 16 22.54 -17.13 -6.78
C GLU A 16 21.87 -17.68 -8.04
N LYS A 17 21.22 -16.83 -8.85
CA LYS A 17 20.66 -17.24 -10.14
C LYS A 17 21.73 -17.74 -11.10
N ARG A 18 22.91 -17.09 -11.17
CA ARG A 18 24.03 -17.55 -12.01
C ARG A 18 24.51 -18.94 -11.64
N LYS A 19 24.52 -19.29 -10.36
CA LYS A 19 24.88 -20.65 -9.90
C LYS A 19 23.92 -21.72 -10.41
N LEU A 20 22.67 -21.35 -10.68
CA LEU A 20 21.67 -22.24 -11.28
C LEU A 20 21.78 -22.33 -12.82
N VAL A 21 22.43 -21.36 -13.48
CA VAL A 21 22.61 -21.37 -14.94
C VAL A 21 23.59 -22.46 -15.33
N GLY A 22 23.16 -23.35 -16.23
CA GLY A 22 23.99 -24.46 -16.73
C GLY A 22 23.86 -25.77 -15.96
N ILE A 23 23.15 -25.79 -14.82
CA ILE A 23 22.78 -27.04 -14.15
C ILE A 23 21.59 -27.65 -14.90
N SER A 24 21.82 -28.77 -15.59
CA SER A 24 20.76 -29.55 -16.22
C SER A 24 19.96 -30.30 -15.14
N MET A 25 18.88 -29.69 -14.64
CA MET A 25 17.94 -30.33 -13.71
C MET A 25 16.73 -30.90 -14.46
N PRO A 26 16.54 -32.23 -14.47
CA PRO A 26 15.34 -32.86 -15.04
C PRO A 26 14.11 -32.74 -14.14
N HIS A 27 14.29 -32.56 -12.82
CA HIS A 27 13.22 -32.54 -11.83
C HIS A 27 12.73 -31.11 -11.56
N MET A 28 11.61 -30.75 -12.19
CA MET A 28 11.03 -29.40 -12.11
C MET A 28 10.71 -28.92 -10.67
N PRO A 29 10.22 -29.76 -9.74
CA PRO A 29 9.99 -29.33 -8.35
C PRO A 29 11.26 -28.87 -7.62
N THR A 30 12.39 -29.56 -7.81
CA THR A 30 13.68 -29.19 -7.19
C THR A 30 14.20 -27.87 -7.70
N LEU A 31 13.92 -27.55 -8.97
CA LEU A 31 14.22 -26.23 -9.51
C LEU A 31 13.34 -25.14 -8.89
N GLY A 32 12.07 -25.43 -8.59
CA GLY A 32 11.18 -24.53 -7.85
C GLY A 32 11.73 -24.20 -6.45
N GLU A 33 12.05 -25.25 -5.67
CA GLU A 33 12.63 -25.14 -4.33
C GLU A 33 13.93 -24.31 -4.29
N ALA A 34 14.73 -24.35 -5.36
CA ALA A 34 15.92 -23.51 -5.47
C ALA A 34 15.57 -22.02 -5.51
N TYR A 35 14.56 -21.61 -6.30
CA TYR A 35 14.12 -20.20 -6.35
C TYR A 35 13.42 -19.78 -5.05
N GLU A 36 12.69 -20.68 -4.40
CA GLU A 36 12.14 -20.44 -3.06
C GLU A 36 13.25 -20.17 -2.05
N SER A 37 14.33 -20.97 -2.08
CA SER A 37 15.49 -20.82 -1.19
C SER A 37 16.22 -19.49 -1.42
N ILE A 38 16.46 -19.09 -2.67
CA ILE A 38 17.05 -17.77 -2.99
C ILE A 38 16.21 -16.64 -2.39
N THR A 39 14.87 -16.77 -2.47
CA THR A 39 13.95 -15.76 -1.93
C THR A 39 14.08 -15.68 -0.41
N LYS A 40 14.08 -16.83 0.27
CA LYS A 40 14.23 -16.90 1.73
C LYS A 40 15.55 -16.31 2.20
N ASP A 41 16.65 -16.75 1.60
CA ASP A 41 17.99 -16.32 1.97
C ASP A 41 18.20 -14.83 1.66
N GLY A 42 17.59 -14.33 0.58
CA GLY A 42 17.62 -12.91 0.24
C GLY A 42 16.88 -12.03 1.27
N ILE A 43 15.68 -12.45 1.70
CA ILE A 43 14.93 -11.72 2.74
C ILE A 43 15.58 -11.87 4.12
N ASP A 44 16.20 -13.01 4.42
CA ASP A 44 16.86 -13.23 5.72
C ASP A 44 18.20 -12.49 5.87
N GLN A 45 18.58 -11.65 4.90
CA GLN A 45 19.77 -10.82 5.06
C GLN A 45 19.58 -9.76 6.14
N GLY A 46 20.62 -9.49 6.94
CA GLY A 46 20.57 -8.49 8.03
C GLY A 46 20.40 -7.04 7.55
N PHE A 47 20.66 -6.76 6.27
CA PHE A 47 20.36 -5.46 5.65
C PHE A 47 18.93 -5.36 5.10
N VAL A 48 18.19 -6.47 5.05
CA VAL A 48 16.78 -6.54 4.63
C VAL A 48 15.86 -6.55 5.85
N ILE A 49 16.11 -7.40 6.84
CA ILE A 49 15.32 -7.45 8.08
C ILE A 49 16.16 -7.17 9.33
N PRO A 50 15.66 -6.38 10.31
CA PRO A 50 16.39 -6.14 11.54
C PRO A 50 16.47 -7.40 12.41
N LYS A 51 17.68 -7.88 12.67
CA LYS A 51 17.91 -9.11 13.47
C LYS A 51 17.56 -8.97 14.96
N GLY A 52 17.29 -7.75 15.44
CA GLY A 52 16.85 -7.50 16.81
C GLY A 52 15.35 -7.70 17.05
N LEU A 53 14.52 -7.93 16.03
CA LEU A 53 13.05 -7.93 16.14
C LEU A 53 12.40 -9.33 16.18
N ASP A 54 13.14 -10.38 16.58
CA ASP A 54 12.68 -11.79 16.55
C ASP A 54 11.98 -12.18 15.24
N LEU A 55 12.45 -11.61 14.14
CA LEU A 55 11.98 -11.87 12.79
C LEU A 55 12.68 -13.08 12.20
N ARG A 56 11.92 -13.90 11.47
CA ARG A 56 12.41 -15.12 10.85
C ARG A 56 11.82 -15.29 9.46
N VAL A 57 12.58 -15.93 8.59
CA VAL A 57 12.12 -16.29 7.25
C VAL A 57 12.02 -17.81 7.15
N VAL A 58 10.81 -18.30 6.95
CA VAL A 58 10.50 -19.75 7.00
C VAL A 58 9.65 -20.17 5.82
N SER A 59 9.50 -21.48 5.63
CA SER A 59 8.45 -22.05 4.78
C SER A 59 7.51 -22.86 5.64
N GLY A 60 6.28 -23.09 5.21
CA GLY A 60 5.38 -24.01 5.91
C GLY A 60 3.93 -23.60 5.85
N PHE A 61 3.23 -23.65 6.98
CA PHE A 61 1.76 -23.56 7.03
C PHE A 61 1.32 -22.45 7.98
N ILE A 62 0.14 -21.92 7.70
CA ILE A 62 -0.53 -20.95 8.55
C ILE A 62 -1.59 -21.68 9.37
N GLU A 63 -1.70 -21.32 10.64
CA GLU A 63 -2.70 -21.80 11.59
C GLU A 63 -3.66 -20.68 11.94
N ILE A 64 -4.96 -20.98 11.97
CA ILE A 64 -6.03 -20.06 12.36
C ILE A 64 -6.86 -20.78 13.41
N LYS A 65 -7.05 -20.17 14.59
CA LYS A 65 -7.76 -20.79 15.72
C LYS A 65 -7.29 -22.21 16.06
N GLN A 66 -5.98 -22.43 16.01
CA GLN A 66 -5.34 -23.74 16.26
C GLN A 66 -5.63 -24.82 15.19
N GLU A 67 -6.22 -24.43 14.07
CA GLU A 67 -6.40 -25.29 12.90
C GLU A 67 -5.41 -24.90 11.80
N MET A 68 -4.59 -25.86 11.38
CA MET A 68 -3.63 -25.67 10.29
C MET A 68 -4.38 -25.63 8.95
N LEU A 69 -4.16 -24.55 8.18
CA LEU A 69 -4.61 -24.49 6.80
C LEU A 69 -3.88 -25.56 5.97
N PRO A 70 -4.55 -26.20 4.99
CA PRO A 70 -3.94 -27.24 4.17
C PRO A 70 -2.89 -26.70 3.19
N GLU A 71 -2.93 -25.40 2.95
CA GLU A 71 -2.14 -24.68 1.97
C GLU A 71 -0.71 -24.44 2.47
N GLN A 72 0.30 -24.92 1.73
CA GLN A 72 1.71 -24.69 2.04
C GLN A 72 2.18 -23.38 1.39
N ILE A 73 2.91 -22.58 2.17
CA ILE A 73 3.51 -21.31 1.73
C ILE A 73 5.00 -21.48 1.49
N ASP A 74 5.46 -21.04 0.32
CA ASP A 74 6.84 -21.14 -0.13
C ASP A 74 7.80 -20.40 0.81
N CYS A 75 7.46 -19.16 1.16
CA CYS A 75 8.23 -18.31 2.04
C CYS A 75 7.31 -17.40 2.87
N MET A 76 7.62 -17.25 4.16
CA MET A 76 6.92 -16.38 5.10
C MET A 76 7.93 -15.58 5.91
N LEU A 77 7.69 -14.27 6.04
CA LEU A 77 8.31 -13.45 7.08
C LEU A 77 7.40 -13.49 8.31
N VAL A 78 7.93 -13.94 9.43
CA VAL A 78 7.18 -14.17 10.66
C VAL A 78 7.88 -13.56 11.87
N CYS A 79 7.09 -13.27 12.90
CA CYS A 79 7.55 -12.85 14.22
C CYS A 79 7.44 -14.03 15.21
N GLY A 80 8.45 -14.21 16.06
CA GLY A 80 8.39 -15.19 17.14
C GLY A 80 8.81 -16.62 16.74
N VAL A 81 8.55 -17.56 17.65
CA VAL A 81 8.85 -19.00 17.46
C VAL A 81 7.63 -19.77 17.00
N GLY A 82 7.69 -20.36 15.81
CA GLY A 82 6.69 -21.28 15.30
C GLY A 82 6.98 -22.73 15.66
N ARG A 83 6.00 -23.60 15.38
CA ARG A 83 6.09 -25.04 15.63
C ARG A 83 6.63 -25.75 14.40
N GLN A 84 7.74 -26.47 14.54
CA GLN A 84 8.27 -27.29 13.46
C GLN A 84 7.27 -28.39 13.06
N TYR A 85 7.07 -28.59 11.77
CA TYR A 85 6.20 -29.65 11.25
C TYR A 85 6.95 -30.98 11.21
N GLY A 86 6.75 -31.80 12.25
CA GLY A 86 7.42 -33.09 12.39
C GLY A 86 8.95 -32.94 12.44
N ARG A 87 9.66 -33.64 11.55
CA ARG A 87 11.13 -33.54 11.39
C ARG A 87 11.53 -32.78 10.12
N THR A 88 10.62 -31.99 9.55
CA THR A 88 10.87 -31.22 8.32
C THR A 88 11.44 -29.84 8.64
N GLU A 89 11.93 -29.12 7.63
CA GLU A 89 12.31 -27.71 7.77
C GLU A 89 11.13 -26.74 7.56
N LYS A 90 9.90 -27.26 7.58
CA LYS A 90 8.66 -26.47 7.48
C LYS A 90 8.12 -26.17 8.87
N TYR A 91 7.48 -25.01 9.02
CA TYR A 91 6.96 -24.53 10.31
C TYR A 91 5.50 -24.13 10.21
N ILE A 92 4.79 -24.26 11.32
CA ILE A 92 3.41 -23.81 11.52
C ILE A 92 3.45 -22.53 12.36
N TYR A 93 2.81 -21.48 11.86
CA TYR A 93 2.66 -20.20 12.56
C TYR A 93 1.20 -19.76 12.62
N PRO A 94 0.74 -19.17 13.74
CA PRO A 94 -0.55 -18.51 13.77
C PRO A 94 -0.53 -17.29 12.84
N ILE A 95 -1.65 -17.01 12.17
CA ILE A 95 -1.71 -15.96 11.14
C ILE A 95 -1.34 -14.56 11.67
N GLU A 96 -1.61 -14.27 12.95
CA GLU A 96 -1.25 -13.02 13.61
C GLU A 96 0.26 -12.79 13.72
N SER A 97 1.06 -13.86 13.67
CA SER A 97 2.52 -13.79 13.70
C SER A 97 3.14 -13.71 12.30
N VAL A 98 2.33 -13.76 11.23
CA VAL A 98 2.81 -13.72 9.84
C VAL A 98 2.71 -12.31 9.30
N LEU A 99 3.85 -11.73 8.92
CA LEU A 99 3.92 -10.37 8.38
C LEU A 99 3.82 -10.33 6.87
N CYS A 100 4.44 -11.30 6.18
CA CYS A 100 4.47 -11.38 4.73
C CYS A 100 4.48 -12.84 4.28
N ILE A 101 3.80 -13.14 3.17
CA ILE A 101 3.76 -14.44 2.52
C ILE A 101 4.13 -14.31 1.04
N PHE A 102 4.83 -15.31 0.52
CA PHE A 102 5.33 -15.32 -0.85
C PHE A 102 4.87 -16.57 -1.59
N GLU A 103 4.43 -16.38 -2.82
CA GLU A 103 4.32 -17.39 -3.87
C GLU A 103 5.43 -17.18 -4.88
N VAL A 104 6.34 -18.14 -5.03
CA VAL A 104 7.55 -17.99 -5.84
C VAL A 104 7.43 -18.79 -7.13
N LYS A 105 7.65 -18.13 -8.26
CA LYS A 105 7.66 -18.76 -9.59
C LYS A 105 8.96 -18.44 -10.32
N LYS A 106 9.59 -19.46 -10.91
CA LYS A 106 10.75 -19.26 -11.80
C LYS A 106 10.36 -18.36 -12.98
N THR A 107 9.26 -18.68 -13.64
CA THR A 107 8.69 -17.92 -14.75
C THR A 107 7.21 -17.75 -14.47
N LEU A 108 6.74 -16.52 -14.30
CA LEU A 108 5.32 -16.27 -14.06
C LEU A 108 4.55 -16.33 -15.38
N THR A 109 3.82 -17.42 -15.61
CA THR A 109 2.83 -17.51 -16.70
C THR A 109 1.44 -17.08 -16.24
N LYS A 110 0.49 -16.92 -17.15
CA LYS A 110 -0.89 -16.53 -16.80
C LYS A 110 -1.58 -17.57 -15.91
N SER A 111 -1.35 -18.87 -16.15
CA SER A 111 -1.90 -19.94 -15.29
C SER A 111 -1.25 -19.91 -13.91
N ASP A 112 0.08 -19.78 -13.83
CA ASP A 112 0.78 -19.68 -12.54
C ASP A 112 0.31 -18.46 -11.73
N TYR A 113 0.04 -17.35 -12.43
CA TYR A 113 -0.46 -16.13 -11.81
C TYR A 113 -1.88 -16.32 -11.27
N LEU A 114 -2.81 -16.89 -12.05
CA LEU A 114 -4.15 -17.22 -11.57
C LEU A 114 -4.09 -18.14 -10.36
N ASP A 115 -3.31 -19.22 -10.43
CA ASP A 115 -3.20 -20.22 -9.37
C ASP A 115 -2.67 -19.61 -8.06
N ALA A 116 -1.57 -18.85 -8.14
CA ALA A 116 -0.99 -18.15 -7.00
C ALA A 116 -1.96 -17.10 -6.43
N MET A 117 -2.70 -16.41 -7.28
CA MET A 117 -3.69 -15.42 -6.85
C MET A 117 -4.85 -16.07 -6.08
N LEU A 118 -5.38 -17.18 -6.58
CA LEU A 118 -6.45 -17.94 -5.91
C LEU A 118 -5.95 -18.57 -4.60
N HIS A 119 -4.71 -19.07 -4.59
CA HIS A 119 -4.07 -19.61 -3.40
C HIS A 119 -3.99 -18.56 -2.28
N LEU A 120 -3.42 -17.38 -2.57
CA LEU A 120 -3.32 -16.28 -1.62
C LEU A 120 -4.69 -15.73 -1.19
N ALA A 121 -5.68 -15.71 -2.10
CA ALA A 121 -7.05 -15.28 -1.78
C ALA A 121 -7.74 -16.19 -0.76
N LYS A 122 -7.46 -17.50 -0.75
CA LYS A 122 -8.00 -18.43 0.27
C LYS A 122 -7.48 -18.09 1.66
N ILE A 123 -6.18 -17.82 1.79
CA ILE A 123 -5.56 -17.42 3.06
C ILE A 123 -6.18 -16.10 3.53
N ARG A 124 -6.37 -15.15 2.61
CA ARG A 124 -7.00 -13.87 2.93
C ARG A 124 -8.44 -14.01 3.39
N LYS A 125 -9.20 -14.92 2.78
CA LYS A 125 -10.57 -15.23 3.21
C LYS A 125 -10.58 -15.82 4.62
N ALA A 126 -9.73 -16.80 4.89
CA ALA A 126 -9.63 -17.41 6.21
C ALA A 126 -9.19 -16.40 7.29
N PHE A 127 -8.27 -15.49 6.94
CA PHE A 127 -7.93 -14.33 7.79
C PHE A 127 -9.16 -13.47 8.10
N SER A 128 -9.93 -13.09 7.07
CA SER A 128 -11.12 -12.24 7.21
C SER A 128 -12.15 -12.88 8.16
N GLU A 129 -12.44 -14.16 7.98
CA GLU A 129 -13.38 -14.91 8.82
C GLU A 129 -12.90 -14.97 10.28
N SER A 130 -11.59 -15.18 10.50
CA SER A 130 -11.00 -15.14 11.84
C SER A 130 -11.03 -13.75 12.46
N PHE A 131 -10.77 -12.70 11.67
CA PHE A 131 -10.80 -11.32 12.12
C PHE A 131 -12.22 -10.93 12.56
N GLU A 132 -13.24 -11.25 11.76
CA GLU A 132 -14.66 -11.02 12.09
C GLU A 132 -15.07 -11.74 13.37
N ASP A 133 -14.66 -13.01 13.52
CA ASP A 133 -14.97 -13.76 14.73
C ASP A 133 -14.35 -13.13 15.98
N ARG A 134 -13.10 -12.66 15.91
CA ARG A 134 -12.45 -11.96 17.02
C ARG A 134 -13.18 -10.68 17.41
N LEU A 135 -13.65 -9.91 16.42
CA LEU A 135 -14.46 -8.71 16.67
C LEU A 135 -15.77 -9.05 17.41
N ILE A 136 -16.48 -10.09 16.96
CA ILE A 136 -17.83 -10.40 17.45
C ILE A 136 -17.79 -11.20 18.76
N ASN A 137 -16.90 -12.19 18.87
CA ASN A 137 -16.93 -13.21 19.92
C ASN A 137 -15.83 -13.03 20.98
N GLU A 138 -14.73 -12.34 20.65
CA GLU A 138 -13.60 -12.17 21.58
C GLU A 138 -13.48 -10.74 22.15
N GLY A 139 -14.31 -9.80 21.69
CA GLY A 139 -14.26 -8.40 22.10
C GLY A 139 -12.98 -7.69 21.65
N PHE A 140 -12.36 -8.16 20.56
CA PHE A 140 -11.20 -7.51 19.97
C PHE A 140 -11.60 -6.15 19.39
N GLU A 141 -10.94 -5.08 19.82
CA GLU A 141 -11.06 -3.74 19.22
C GLU A 141 -9.78 -3.46 18.42
N PRO A 142 -9.85 -3.32 17.09
CA PRO A 142 -8.67 -3.03 16.28
C PRO A 142 -8.27 -1.56 16.46
N ASP A 143 -6.97 -1.29 16.59
CA ASP A 143 -6.43 0.03 16.29
C ASP A 143 -6.70 0.36 14.81
N ILE A 144 -7.44 1.44 14.58
CA ILE A 144 -7.85 1.91 13.25
C ILE A 144 -7.02 3.09 12.76
N SER A 145 -6.03 3.59 13.52
CA SER A 145 -5.38 4.89 13.27
C SER A 145 -4.84 5.03 11.83
N ARG A 146 -4.21 3.98 11.29
CA ARG A 146 -3.66 4.01 9.92
C ARG A 146 -4.76 3.85 8.87
N ALA A 147 -5.67 2.90 9.07
CA ALA A 147 -6.82 2.72 8.18
C ALA A 147 -7.71 3.98 8.10
N ALA A 148 -7.91 4.66 9.22
CA ALA A 148 -8.63 5.93 9.33
C ALA A 148 -7.93 7.04 8.54
N LYS A 149 -6.61 7.20 8.73
CA LYS A 149 -5.81 8.10 7.91
C LYS A 149 -6.01 7.81 6.41
N TYR A 150 -5.76 6.59 5.96
CA TYR A 150 -5.85 6.25 4.53
C TYR A 150 -7.28 6.40 3.99
N PHE A 151 -8.30 6.08 4.78
CA PHE A 151 -9.68 6.32 4.41
C PHE A 151 -9.94 7.81 4.15
N SER A 152 -9.49 8.70 5.03
CA SER A 152 -9.65 10.14 4.84
C SER A 152 -8.85 10.67 3.65
N GLN A 153 -7.65 10.14 3.40
CA GLN A 153 -6.87 10.47 2.20
C GLN A 153 -7.57 10.03 0.91
N ILE A 154 -8.19 8.85 0.91
CA ILE A 154 -8.85 8.28 -0.27
C ILE A 154 -10.19 8.96 -0.55
N THR A 155 -10.97 9.25 0.49
CA THR A 155 -12.36 9.71 0.34
C THR A 155 -12.51 11.22 0.46
N GLY A 156 -11.53 11.91 1.06
CA GLY A 156 -11.66 13.31 1.44
C GLY A 156 -12.65 13.56 2.59
N VAL A 157 -13.06 12.52 3.32
CA VAL A 157 -14.04 12.59 4.42
C VAL A 157 -13.43 12.08 5.72
N ALA A 158 -13.89 12.60 6.86
CA ALA A 158 -13.52 12.12 8.18
C ALA A 158 -13.75 10.62 8.34
N ALA A 159 -12.75 9.94 8.88
CA ALA A 159 -12.83 8.54 9.24
C ALA A 159 -13.54 8.34 10.59
N PRO A 160 -14.05 7.13 10.84
CA PRO A 160 -14.51 6.70 12.17
C PRO A 160 -13.47 6.96 13.28
N LYS A 161 -13.93 7.31 14.49
CA LYS A 161 -13.05 7.50 15.66
C LYS A 161 -12.77 6.19 16.39
N THR A 162 -13.75 5.28 16.39
CA THR A 162 -13.59 3.89 16.82
C THR A 162 -14.02 2.94 15.71
N TYR A 163 -13.69 1.66 15.80
CA TYR A 163 -14.11 0.72 14.77
C TYR A 163 -15.64 0.58 14.70
N SER A 164 -16.33 0.62 15.85
CA SER A 164 -17.79 0.52 15.92
C SER A 164 -18.52 1.63 15.17
N ASP A 165 -17.90 2.80 15.00
CA ASP A 165 -18.45 3.93 14.26
C ASP A 165 -18.54 3.67 12.75
N ILE A 166 -18.03 2.54 12.25
CA ILE A 166 -18.22 2.08 10.87
C ILE A 166 -19.69 2.05 10.45
N HIS A 167 -20.61 1.82 11.39
CA HIS A 167 -22.05 1.79 11.13
C HIS A 167 -22.66 3.17 10.85
N ASN A 168 -21.92 4.25 11.13
CA ASN A 168 -22.32 5.63 10.81
C ASN A 168 -21.94 6.02 9.37
N LEU A 169 -21.10 5.20 8.71
CA LEU A 169 -20.72 5.41 7.31
C LEU A 169 -21.85 4.96 6.36
N SER A 170 -21.85 5.50 5.13
CA SER A 170 -22.60 4.85 4.05
C SER A 170 -22.10 3.43 3.85
N ARG A 171 -22.92 2.54 3.26
CA ARG A 171 -22.52 1.14 3.06
C ARG A 171 -21.23 1.06 2.23
N GLU A 172 -21.12 1.90 1.20
CA GLU A 172 -19.95 2.02 0.33
C GLU A 172 -18.69 2.40 1.12
N HIS A 173 -18.77 3.44 1.94
CA HIS A 173 -17.66 3.86 2.79
C HIS A 173 -17.32 2.83 3.86
N GLY A 174 -18.33 2.16 4.43
CA GLY A 174 -18.14 1.07 5.38
C GLY A 174 -17.32 -0.08 4.80
N VAL A 175 -17.61 -0.52 3.57
CA VAL A 175 -16.83 -1.59 2.91
C VAL A 175 -15.41 -1.17 2.59
N LEU A 176 -15.20 0.08 2.15
CA LEU A 176 -13.86 0.62 1.94
C LEU A 176 -13.07 0.65 3.26
N PHE A 177 -13.64 1.27 4.30
CA PHE A 177 -13.01 1.40 5.61
C PHE A 177 -12.68 0.02 6.21
N TYR A 178 -13.64 -0.91 6.19
CA TYR A 178 -13.44 -2.29 6.61
C TYR A 178 -12.26 -2.96 5.90
N SER A 179 -12.18 -2.77 4.58
CA SER A 179 -11.09 -3.36 3.78
C SER A 179 -9.74 -2.77 4.15
N LEU A 180 -9.65 -1.45 4.38
CA LEU A 180 -8.42 -0.80 4.82
C LEU A 180 -7.99 -1.26 6.22
N VAL A 181 -8.94 -1.43 7.14
CA VAL A 181 -8.67 -2.02 8.46
C VAL A 181 -8.11 -3.44 8.30
N GLN A 182 -8.72 -4.29 7.49
CA GLN A 182 -8.18 -5.62 7.25
C GLN A 182 -6.78 -5.61 6.63
N GLU A 183 -6.51 -4.73 5.67
CA GLU A 183 -5.17 -4.62 5.05
C GLU A 183 -4.08 -4.26 6.05
N GLN A 184 -4.40 -3.49 7.11
CA GLN A 184 -3.46 -3.17 8.17
C GLN A 184 -2.99 -4.42 8.93
N TYR A 185 -3.90 -5.35 9.21
CA TYR A 185 -3.61 -6.53 10.03
C TYR A 185 -3.14 -7.73 9.22
N ALA A 186 -3.73 -7.96 8.04
CA ALA A 186 -3.42 -9.11 7.20
C ALA A 186 -1.93 -9.18 6.81
N PRO A 187 -1.38 -10.39 6.58
CA PRO A 187 -0.07 -10.53 5.98
C PRO A 187 -0.02 -9.87 4.60
N ILE A 188 1.10 -9.23 4.27
CA ILE A 188 1.39 -8.79 2.90
C ILE A 188 1.50 -10.04 2.03
N SER A 189 0.81 -10.06 0.89
CA SER A 189 0.83 -11.20 -0.02
C SER A 189 1.58 -10.85 -1.31
N ILE A 190 2.65 -11.58 -1.60
CA ILE A 190 3.57 -11.29 -2.71
C ILE A 190 3.64 -12.48 -3.66
N ILE A 191 3.36 -12.25 -4.94
CA ILE A 191 3.68 -13.19 -6.02
C ILE A 191 5.00 -12.75 -6.65
N HIS A 192 6.04 -13.58 -6.53
CA HIS A 192 7.37 -13.29 -7.04
C HIS A 192 7.76 -14.16 -8.24
N GLY A 193 7.71 -13.57 -9.44
CA GLY A 193 8.19 -14.17 -10.67
C GLY A 193 9.60 -13.72 -11.02
N TYR A 194 10.59 -14.61 -10.91
CA TYR A 194 11.98 -14.33 -11.34
C TYR A 194 12.11 -14.08 -12.84
N GLY A 195 11.10 -14.51 -13.60
CA GLY A 195 10.92 -14.33 -15.03
C GLY A 195 9.44 -14.18 -15.39
N GLY A 196 9.12 -14.17 -16.68
CA GLY A 196 7.75 -14.08 -17.19
C GLY A 196 7.56 -12.91 -18.17
N TYR A 197 6.64 -12.00 -17.85
CA TYR A 197 6.22 -10.90 -18.72
C TYR A 197 7.37 -9.96 -19.08
N LYS A 198 7.48 -9.64 -20.37
CA LYS A 198 8.59 -8.85 -20.93
C LYS A 198 8.29 -7.35 -21.08
N ARG A 199 7.03 -6.95 -20.83
CA ARG A 199 6.52 -5.59 -20.96
C ARG A 199 5.54 -5.31 -19.84
N GLU A 200 5.46 -4.05 -19.42
CA GLU A 200 4.51 -3.60 -18.40
C GLU A 200 3.07 -3.76 -18.89
N GLU A 201 2.80 -3.40 -20.15
CA GLU A 201 1.51 -3.67 -20.80
C GLU A 201 1.12 -5.16 -20.70
N GLY A 202 2.09 -6.07 -20.85
CA GLY A 202 1.84 -7.51 -20.84
C GLY A 202 1.39 -8.07 -19.48
N ILE A 203 2.03 -7.66 -18.39
CA ILE A 203 1.61 -8.08 -17.04
C ILE A 203 0.26 -7.45 -16.66
N ARG A 204 0.02 -6.20 -17.08
CA ARG A 204 -1.25 -5.48 -16.85
C ARG A 204 -2.42 -6.19 -17.56
N SER A 205 -2.27 -6.49 -18.86
CA SER A 205 -3.30 -7.21 -19.61
C SER A 205 -3.57 -8.59 -19.02
N ALA A 206 -2.54 -9.34 -18.64
CA ALA A 206 -2.74 -10.64 -18.04
C ALA A 206 -3.47 -10.58 -16.69
N PHE A 207 -3.18 -9.57 -15.86
CA PHE A 207 -3.89 -9.34 -14.62
C PHE A 207 -5.38 -9.04 -14.86
N MET A 208 -5.69 -8.14 -15.80
CA MET A 208 -7.09 -7.82 -16.12
C MET A 208 -7.83 -9.04 -16.66
N ASP A 209 -7.21 -9.82 -17.54
CA ASP A 209 -7.80 -11.07 -18.03
C ASP A 209 -8.08 -12.09 -16.89
N ILE A 210 -7.20 -12.13 -15.88
CA ILE A 210 -7.37 -13.01 -14.71
C ILE A 210 -8.58 -12.57 -13.89
N LEU A 211 -8.74 -11.26 -13.65
CA LEU A 211 -9.92 -10.73 -12.98
C LEU A 211 -11.20 -11.02 -13.75
N ASP A 212 -11.19 -10.87 -15.07
CA ASP A 212 -12.33 -11.21 -15.92
C ASP A 212 -12.63 -12.72 -15.88
N SER A 213 -11.61 -13.57 -15.84
CA SER A 213 -11.78 -15.03 -15.71
C SER A 213 -12.45 -15.39 -14.39
N ILE A 214 -12.04 -14.77 -13.28
CA ILE A 214 -12.64 -14.97 -11.96
C ILE A 214 -14.08 -14.47 -11.92
N LYS A 215 -14.36 -13.29 -12.50
CA LYS A 215 -15.71 -12.74 -12.57
C LYS A 215 -16.68 -13.65 -13.31
N ASN A 216 -16.21 -14.34 -14.35
CA ASN A 216 -17.03 -15.22 -15.18
C ASN A 216 -17.21 -16.63 -14.62
N ASP A 217 -16.46 -17.00 -13.57
CA ASP A 217 -16.60 -18.27 -12.87
C ASP A 217 -17.27 -18.06 -11.51
N ALA A 218 -18.54 -18.39 -11.40
CA ALA A 218 -19.31 -18.22 -10.16
C ALA A 218 -18.79 -19.04 -8.97
N SER A 219 -17.90 -20.02 -9.19
CA SER A 219 -17.22 -20.76 -8.12
C SER A 219 -16.04 -20.01 -7.52
N LEU A 220 -15.52 -19.00 -8.22
CA LEU A 220 -14.43 -18.13 -7.79
C LEU A 220 -15.02 -16.82 -7.27
N ASN A 221 -14.49 -16.34 -6.15
CA ASN A 221 -14.85 -15.03 -5.63
C ASN A 221 -13.64 -14.38 -4.98
N VAL A 222 -13.12 -13.33 -5.62
CA VAL A 222 -11.99 -12.54 -5.13
C VAL A 222 -12.41 -11.07 -5.09
N GLY A 223 -12.73 -10.59 -3.89
CA GLY A 223 -12.89 -9.16 -3.64
C GLY A 223 -11.54 -8.44 -3.59
N TYR A 224 -11.57 -7.10 -3.50
CA TYR A 224 -10.34 -6.30 -3.43
C TYR A 224 -9.32 -6.79 -2.36
N PRO A 225 -9.72 -7.15 -1.13
CA PRO A 225 -8.77 -7.68 -0.14
C PRO A 225 -8.03 -8.93 -0.61
N GLY A 226 -8.68 -9.80 -1.40
CA GLY A 226 -8.11 -11.05 -1.91
C GLY A 226 -7.11 -10.87 -3.06
N ILE A 227 -7.01 -9.68 -3.65
CA ILE A 227 -5.96 -9.37 -4.64
C ILE A 227 -4.59 -9.34 -3.90
N PRO A 228 -3.51 -9.90 -4.47
CA PRO A 228 -2.19 -9.83 -3.86
C PRO A 228 -1.72 -8.39 -3.63
N THR A 229 -0.95 -8.16 -2.58
CA THR A 229 -0.36 -6.84 -2.29
C THR A 229 0.66 -6.42 -3.36
N LEU A 230 1.49 -7.36 -3.80
CA LEU A 230 2.50 -7.16 -4.85
C LEU A 230 2.57 -8.37 -5.77
N VAL A 231 2.66 -8.12 -7.07
CA VAL A 231 3.04 -9.11 -8.07
C VAL A 231 4.25 -8.57 -8.82
N THR A 232 5.28 -9.40 -8.96
CA THR A 232 6.49 -9.05 -9.72
C THR A 232 6.71 -10.05 -10.85
N SER A 233 7.16 -9.57 -12.00
CA SER A 233 7.61 -10.42 -13.11
C SER A 233 8.70 -9.71 -13.90
N ASN A 234 9.90 -10.30 -13.95
CA ASN A 234 11.10 -9.63 -14.45
C ASN A 234 11.32 -8.28 -13.73
N GLN A 235 11.15 -7.16 -14.43
CA GLN A 235 11.32 -5.81 -13.90
C GLN A 235 10.00 -5.09 -13.64
N PHE A 236 8.86 -5.73 -13.92
CA PHE A 236 7.54 -5.12 -13.83
C PHE A 236 6.85 -5.51 -12.54
N CYS A 237 6.05 -4.59 -12.00
CA CYS A 237 5.25 -4.84 -10.80
C CYS A 237 3.80 -4.41 -10.99
N ILE A 238 2.90 -5.08 -10.26
CA ILE A 238 1.56 -4.59 -9.94
C ILE A 238 1.47 -4.55 -8.40
N VAL A 239 1.05 -3.42 -7.84
CA VAL A 239 1.02 -3.19 -6.38
C VAL A 239 -0.29 -2.54 -5.96
N LYS A 240 -0.74 -2.85 -4.74
CA LYS A 240 -1.90 -2.19 -4.11
C LYS A 240 -1.62 -0.75 -3.71
N GLY A 241 -2.62 0.11 -3.98
CA GLY A 241 -2.64 1.51 -3.60
C GLY A 241 -3.48 1.78 -2.35
N ASN A 242 -3.30 1.01 -1.26
CA ASN A 242 -4.14 1.08 -0.05
C ASN A 242 -3.59 1.96 1.09
N GLY A 243 -2.52 2.73 0.83
CA GLY A 243 -1.83 3.54 1.84
C GLY A 243 -0.61 2.89 2.47
N SER A 244 -0.37 1.59 2.24
CA SER A 244 0.72 0.87 2.92
C SER A 244 1.73 0.25 1.93
N PRO A 245 2.77 0.99 1.47
CA PRO A 245 2.95 2.45 1.63
C PRO A 245 2.37 3.26 0.48
N PHE A 246 1.89 2.62 -0.59
CA PHE A 246 1.48 3.31 -1.81
C PHE A 246 0.03 3.75 -1.74
N ILE A 247 -0.23 4.99 -2.11
CA ILE A 247 -1.57 5.56 -2.28
C ILE A 247 -1.56 6.46 -3.51
N ALA A 248 -2.64 6.41 -4.28
CA ALA A 248 -2.82 7.26 -5.43
C ALA A 248 -4.30 7.51 -5.71
N THR A 249 -4.58 8.69 -6.22
CA THR A 249 -5.88 9.11 -6.73
C THR A 249 -5.70 9.66 -8.14
N ARG A 250 -6.79 9.69 -8.91
CA ARG A 250 -6.86 10.46 -10.16
C ARG A 250 -7.06 11.94 -9.85
N SER A 251 -6.89 12.78 -10.87
CA SER A 251 -7.15 14.22 -10.78
C SER A 251 -8.61 14.58 -10.41
N ASP A 252 -9.53 13.63 -10.54
CA ASP A 252 -10.94 13.76 -10.12
C ASP A 252 -11.21 13.19 -8.71
N GLY A 253 -10.17 12.74 -8.00
CA GLY A 253 -10.26 12.16 -6.67
C GLY A 253 -10.54 10.66 -6.65
N SER A 254 -10.74 10.01 -7.80
CA SER A 254 -11.03 8.58 -7.84
C SER A 254 -9.85 7.76 -7.33
N TRP A 255 -10.11 6.83 -6.41
CA TRP A 255 -9.09 5.97 -5.84
C TRP A 255 -8.47 5.01 -6.86
N VAL A 256 -7.13 5.05 -6.97
CA VAL A 256 -6.35 4.10 -7.77
C VAL A 256 -5.93 2.94 -6.88
N ALA A 257 -6.74 1.89 -6.89
CA ALA A 257 -6.59 0.73 -6.04
C ALA A 257 -5.41 -0.18 -6.43
N LEU A 258 -5.03 -0.18 -7.72
CA LEU A 258 -3.81 -0.84 -8.19
C LEU A 258 -2.99 0.08 -9.07
N LEU A 259 -1.68 -0.03 -8.90
CA LEU A 259 -0.63 0.68 -9.60
C LEU A 259 0.31 -0.33 -10.26
N SER A 260 1.02 0.09 -11.30
CA SER A 260 2.12 -0.70 -11.86
C SER A 260 3.41 0.09 -11.92
N SER A 261 4.53 -0.63 -11.86
CA SER A 261 5.87 -0.08 -12.08
C SER A 261 6.59 -0.87 -13.17
N ARG A 262 7.63 -0.25 -13.74
CA ARG A 262 8.46 -0.86 -14.80
C ARG A 262 9.91 -1.11 -14.37
N HIS A 263 10.25 -0.81 -13.13
CA HIS A 263 11.60 -0.94 -12.60
C HIS A 263 11.55 -1.35 -11.13
N ASN A 264 12.74 -1.69 -10.59
CA ASN A 264 13.00 -1.90 -9.17
C ASN A 264 12.04 -2.82 -8.39
N PRO A 265 11.71 -4.04 -8.88
CA PRO A 265 10.80 -4.95 -8.19
C PRO A 265 11.24 -5.31 -6.76
N LEU A 266 12.56 -5.35 -6.53
CA LEU A 266 13.12 -5.62 -5.20
C LEU A 266 12.98 -4.42 -4.26
N GLN A 267 13.08 -3.20 -4.76
CA GLN A 267 12.82 -2.01 -3.96
C GLN A 267 11.33 -1.95 -3.57
N MET A 268 10.42 -2.19 -4.53
CA MET A 268 8.98 -2.32 -4.26
C MET A 268 8.67 -3.36 -3.18
N MET A 269 9.37 -4.50 -3.20
CA MET A 269 9.23 -5.55 -2.20
C MET A 269 9.74 -5.10 -0.82
N LEU A 270 10.89 -4.42 -0.76
CA LEU A 270 11.44 -3.88 0.49
C LEU A 270 10.57 -2.77 1.08
N GLU A 271 10.03 -1.86 0.26
CA GLU A 271 9.08 -0.81 0.66
C GLU A 271 7.91 -1.39 1.44
N LEU A 272 7.33 -2.48 0.93
CA LEU A 272 6.22 -3.19 1.55
C LEU A 272 6.62 -3.90 2.84
N ILE A 273 7.72 -4.67 2.82
CA ILE A 273 8.20 -5.42 3.99
C ILE A 273 8.58 -4.47 5.12
N TRP A 274 9.35 -3.42 4.82
CA TRP A 274 9.78 -2.42 5.79
C TRP A 274 8.59 -1.64 6.34
N SER A 275 7.61 -1.30 5.50
CA SER A 275 6.37 -0.68 5.96
C SER A 275 5.63 -1.59 6.95
N LYS A 276 5.48 -2.89 6.66
CA LYS A 276 4.81 -3.82 7.58
C LYS A 276 5.57 -4.01 8.89
N ILE A 277 6.90 -4.12 8.86
CA ILE A 277 7.74 -4.22 10.06
C ILE A 277 7.60 -2.94 10.90
N SER A 278 7.78 -1.79 10.26
CA SER A 278 7.61 -0.47 10.90
C SER A 278 6.24 -0.37 11.58
N GLN A 279 5.21 -0.81 10.88
CA GLN A 279 3.84 -0.79 11.38
C GLN A 279 3.59 -1.74 12.54
N HIS A 280 4.12 -2.96 12.47
CA HIS A 280 3.88 -4.01 13.46
C HIS A 280 4.63 -3.77 14.77
N PHE A 281 5.85 -3.25 14.71
CA PHE A 281 6.69 -3.01 15.89
C PHE A 281 6.71 -1.56 16.36
N ASP A 282 6.05 -0.65 15.63
CA ASP A 282 6.11 0.79 15.86
C ASP A 282 7.56 1.33 15.88
N VAL A 283 8.32 0.97 14.84
CA VAL A 283 9.74 1.33 14.68
C VAL A 283 9.98 2.06 13.36
N SER A 284 10.97 2.95 13.34
CA SER A 284 11.42 3.56 12.08
C SER A 284 12.43 2.66 11.37
N MET A 285 12.21 2.42 10.08
CA MET A 285 13.16 1.73 9.21
C MET A 285 14.15 2.73 8.61
N PRO A 286 15.36 2.30 8.20
CA PRO A 286 16.37 3.21 7.66
C PRO A 286 16.05 3.59 6.20
N TRP A 287 15.02 4.42 5.99
CA TRP A 287 14.56 4.83 4.65
C TRP A 287 15.65 5.64 3.91
N GLY A 288 16.21 6.66 4.56
CA GLY A 288 17.18 7.60 3.98
C GLY A 288 16.64 9.02 3.98
N ASP A 289 16.96 9.80 2.96
CA ASP A 289 16.36 11.12 2.70
C ASP A 289 14.97 11.03 2.07
N ASP A 290 14.64 9.87 1.49
CA ASP A 290 13.32 9.51 0.99
C ASP A 290 12.77 10.51 -0.06
N LEU A 291 13.67 11.04 -0.90
CA LEU A 291 13.34 11.95 -2.00
C LEU A 291 13.12 11.23 -3.34
N ASP A 292 13.50 9.96 -3.43
CA ASP A 292 13.43 9.14 -4.64
C ASP A 292 12.28 8.15 -4.54
N PHE A 293 11.25 8.37 -5.35
CA PHE A 293 10.03 7.57 -5.36
C PHE A 293 9.97 6.68 -6.60
N GLU A 294 9.44 5.47 -6.44
CA GLU A 294 9.14 4.61 -7.57
C GLU A 294 8.11 5.29 -8.50
N ASN A 295 8.40 5.31 -9.80
CA ASN A 295 7.54 5.97 -10.78
C ASN A 295 6.36 5.06 -11.17
N LEU A 296 5.28 5.13 -10.39
CA LEU A 296 4.10 4.29 -10.55
C LEU A 296 3.11 4.84 -11.58
N SER A 297 2.50 3.95 -12.35
CA SER A 297 1.41 4.27 -13.29
C SER A 297 0.09 3.67 -12.76
N PRO A 298 -1.02 4.42 -12.79
CA PRO A 298 -2.34 3.88 -12.46
C PRO A 298 -2.67 2.64 -13.29
N LEU A 299 -3.31 1.63 -12.69
CA LEU A 299 -3.77 0.42 -13.36
C LEU A 299 -5.28 0.23 -13.24
N MET A 300 -5.81 0.32 -12.02
CA MET A 300 -7.20 -0.02 -11.77
C MET A 300 -7.79 0.90 -10.71
N LEU A 301 -8.98 1.42 -11.00
CA LEU A 301 -9.81 2.07 -9.99
C LEU A 301 -10.66 1.00 -9.31
N ALA A 302 -10.88 1.15 -8.01
CA ALA A 302 -11.85 0.34 -7.29
C ALA A 302 -12.87 1.26 -6.61
N LYS A 303 -14.16 0.98 -6.84
CA LYS A 303 -15.25 1.68 -6.20
C LYS A 303 -16.17 0.69 -5.50
N PRO A 304 -16.43 0.84 -4.19
CA PRO A 304 -17.49 0.09 -3.55
C PRO A 304 -18.84 0.55 -4.13
N ILE A 305 -19.67 -0.40 -4.56
CA ILE A 305 -20.99 -0.12 -5.13
C ILE A 305 -22.05 -1.04 -4.50
N GLU A 306 -23.23 -0.49 -4.25
CA GLU A 306 -24.43 -1.28 -3.98
C GLU A 306 -25.18 -1.58 -5.28
N PHE A 307 -25.41 -2.86 -5.57
CA PHE A 307 -26.13 -3.33 -6.76
C PHE A 307 -27.13 -4.40 -6.35
N HIS A 308 -28.43 -4.14 -6.59
CA HIS A 308 -29.54 -5.00 -6.18
C HIS A 308 -29.50 -5.43 -4.70
N GLY A 309 -29.20 -4.49 -3.80
CA GLY A 309 -29.16 -4.72 -2.34
C GLY A 309 -27.94 -5.52 -1.85
N LYS A 310 -27.00 -5.85 -2.74
CA LYS A 310 -25.69 -6.42 -2.41
C LYS A 310 -24.61 -5.37 -2.60
N ILE A 311 -23.70 -5.30 -1.64
CA ILE A 311 -22.52 -4.45 -1.75
C ILE A 311 -21.34 -5.26 -2.29
N GLY A 312 -20.57 -4.65 -3.19
CA GLY A 312 -19.40 -5.26 -3.80
C GLY A 312 -18.45 -4.24 -4.39
N TRP A 313 -17.51 -4.72 -5.19
CA TRP A 313 -16.49 -3.88 -5.83
C TRP A 313 -16.74 -3.75 -7.33
N PHE A 314 -16.79 -2.52 -7.80
CA PHE A 314 -16.67 -2.19 -9.21
C PHE A 314 -15.21 -1.89 -9.52
N PHE A 315 -14.66 -2.59 -10.49
CA PHE A 315 -13.29 -2.39 -10.97
C PHE A 315 -13.31 -1.79 -12.37
N GLU A 316 -12.54 -0.72 -12.56
CA GLU A 316 -12.36 -0.06 -13.85
C GLU A 316 -10.88 -0.12 -14.23
N SER A 317 -10.57 -0.70 -15.39
CA SER A 317 -9.21 -0.73 -15.93
C SER A 317 -8.83 0.62 -16.53
N LEU A 318 -7.58 1.02 -16.31
CA LEU A 318 -6.97 2.15 -16.97
C LEU A 318 -6.00 1.61 -18.03
N GLU A 319 -6.39 1.66 -19.30
CA GLU A 319 -5.57 1.12 -20.37
C GLU A 319 -4.59 2.16 -20.91
N TYR A 320 -3.30 1.79 -20.92
CA TYR A 320 -2.23 2.58 -21.49
C TYR A 320 -1.44 1.74 -22.48
N LYS A 321 -1.06 2.34 -23.60
CA LYS A 321 -0.12 1.71 -24.55
C LYS A 321 1.27 1.65 -23.93
N GLU A 322 2.04 0.64 -24.30
CA GLU A 322 3.43 0.45 -23.82
C GLU A 322 4.30 1.71 -23.95
N ALA A 323 4.12 2.51 -25.00
CA ALA A 323 4.86 3.76 -25.20
C ALA A 323 4.59 4.80 -24.09
N SER A 324 3.36 4.88 -23.57
CA SER A 324 2.97 5.76 -22.47
C SER A 324 3.43 5.24 -21.11
N LEU A 325 3.68 3.93 -21.01
CA LEU A 325 4.21 3.29 -19.82
C LEU A 325 5.75 3.40 -19.74
N ASN A 326 6.43 3.79 -20.81
CA ASN A 326 7.87 3.97 -20.80
C ASN A 326 8.24 5.29 -20.07
N ARG A 327 8.82 5.15 -18.88
CA ARG A 327 9.13 6.25 -17.96
C ARG A 327 10.36 5.90 -17.12
N ASP A 328 11.01 6.92 -16.56
CA ASP A 328 12.15 6.74 -15.67
C ASP A 328 11.79 5.90 -14.45
N ALA A 329 12.74 5.14 -13.92
CA ALA A 329 12.54 4.28 -12.75
C ALA A 329 12.07 5.06 -11.52
N VAL A 330 12.63 6.25 -11.34
CA VAL A 330 12.45 7.06 -10.15
C VAL A 330 11.88 8.42 -10.54
N LYS A 331 10.94 8.91 -9.74
CA LYS A 331 10.45 10.28 -9.73
C LYS A 331 10.92 10.95 -8.45
N LYS A 332 11.33 12.22 -8.52
CA LYS A 332 11.65 13.01 -7.33
C LYS A 332 10.39 13.41 -6.59
N TRP A 333 10.41 13.27 -5.27
CA TRP A 333 9.37 13.81 -4.41
C TRP A 333 9.43 15.33 -4.40
N ASP A 334 8.26 15.95 -4.47
CA ASP A 334 8.05 17.38 -4.28
C ASP A 334 6.92 17.58 -3.26
N PRO A 335 6.97 18.65 -2.44
CA PRO A 335 5.85 19.06 -1.61
C PRO A 335 4.68 19.52 -2.47
N GLU A 336 3.48 19.43 -1.90
CA GLU A 336 2.27 19.87 -2.58
C GLU A 336 2.29 21.39 -2.76
N LYS A 337 1.94 21.86 -3.96
CA LYS A 337 1.89 23.30 -4.26
C LYS A 337 0.51 23.83 -3.97
N LEU A 338 0.45 24.91 -3.20
CA LEU A 338 -0.78 25.63 -2.90
C LEU A 338 -0.84 26.94 -3.68
N ASP A 339 -1.97 27.18 -4.34
CA ASP A 339 -2.28 28.49 -4.89
C ASP A 339 -2.64 29.49 -3.76
N ALA A 340 -2.83 30.76 -4.13
CA ALA A 340 -3.12 31.82 -3.14
C ALA A 340 -4.43 31.59 -2.36
N ALA A 341 -5.43 30.98 -2.98
CA ALA A 341 -6.71 30.68 -2.33
C ALA A 341 -6.57 29.51 -1.34
N GLY A 342 -5.85 28.44 -1.73
CA GLY A 342 -5.50 27.32 -0.88
C GLY A 342 -4.66 27.76 0.32
N MET A 343 -3.62 28.57 0.09
CA MET A 343 -2.82 29.18 1.17
C MET A 343 -3.68 30.00 2.13
N THR A 344 -4.66 30.74 1.62
CA THR A 344 -5.59 31.51 2.44
C THR A 344 -6.38 30.61 3.39
N LEU A 345 -7.00 29.54 2.88
CA LEU A 345 -7.75 28.59 3.71
C LEU A 345 -6.85 27.90 4.74
N VAL A 346 -5.67 27.42 4.33
CA VAL A 346 -4.74 26.72 5.24
C VAL A 346 -4.22 27.65 6.34
N ASN A 347 -3.93 28.92 6.02
CA ASN A 347 -3.57 29.90 7.03
C ASN A 347 -4.71 30.13 8.03
N HIS A 348 -5.95 30.31 7.57
CA HIS A 348 -7.11 30.44 8.48
C HIS A 348 -7.22 29.21 9.38
N MET A 349 -7.13 28.01 8.81
CA MET A 349 -7.15 26.76 9.58
C MET A 349 -6.07 26.72 10.67
N PHE A 350 -4.83 27.14 10.35
CA PHE A 350 -3.72 27.17 11.29
C PHE A 350 -3.97 28.18 12.42
N PHE A 351 -4.55 29.34 12.12
CA PHE A 351 -4.92 30.35 13.13
C PHE A 351 -6.09 29.93 14.02
N TYR A 352 -7.02 29.11 13.52
CA TYR A 352 -8.20 28.64 14.26
C TYR A 352 -8.03 27.26 14.92
N GLY A 353 -6.78 26.83 15.13
CA GLY A 353 -6.50 25.62 15.91
C GLY A 353 -6.63 24.30 15.14
N GLY A 354 -6.49 24.34 13.80
CA GLY A 354 -6.38 23.15 12.96
C GLY A 354 -7.69 22.66 12.34
N GLN A 355 -8.79 23.38 12.53
CA GLN A 355 -10.05 23.13 11.84
C GLN A 355 -10.59 24.43 11.25
N LEU A 356 -11.23 24.34 10.08
CA LEU A 356 -11.79 25.49 9.37
C LEU A 356 -13.26 25.28 9.07
N LEU A 357 -14.12 26.12 9.65
CA LEU A 357 -15.55 26.15 9.32
C LEU A 357 -15.77 26.70 7.90
N LEU A 358 -16.55 25.98 7.10
CA LEU A 358 -16.86 26.28 5.70
C LEU A 358 -18.27 26.88 5.58
N ASP A 359 -18.50 28.01 6.25
CA ASP A 359 -19.79 28.70 6.24
C ASP A 359 -19.92 29.73 5.10
N GLU A 360 -21.09 30.38 5.01
CA GLU A 360 -21.33 31.44 4.01
C GLU A 360 -20.38 32.63 4.17
N SER A 361 -19.85 32.90 5.37
CA SER A 361 -18.89 33.99 5.57
C SER A 361 -17.54 33.67 4.93
N MET A 362 -17.06 32.43 5.06
CA MET A 362 -15.85 31.95 4.40
C MET A 362 -16.03 31.94 2.88
N LYS A 363 -17.22 31.55 2.41
CA LYS A 363 -17.56 31.54 0.99
C LYS A 363 -17.56 32.94 0.38
N ASP A 364 -18.20 33.90 1.03
CA ASP A 364 -18.19 35.31 0.62
C ASP A 364 -16.77 35.87 0.60
N TYR A 365 -15.96 35.54 1.61
CA TYR A 365 -14.57 35.96 1.72
C TYR A 365 -13.73 35.44 0.54
N ILE A 366 -13.76 34.13 0.27
CA ILE A 366 -13.00 33.53 -0.84
C ILE A 366 -13.47 34.07 -2.20
N GLN A 367 -14.78 34.23 -2.38
CA GLN A 367 -15.32 34.79 -3.62
C GLN A 367 -14.89 36.24 -3.84
N LYS A 368 -14.81 37.04 -2.77
CA LYS A 368 -14.40 38.44 -2.84
C LYS A 368 -12.89 38.59 -3.08
N GLU A 369 -12.06 37.85 -2.35
CA GLU A 369 -10.60 38.03 -2.39
C GLU A 369 -9.95 37.32 -3.58
N HIS A 370 -10.48 36.16 -3.98
CA HIS A 370 -9.87 35.32 -5.02
C HIS A 370 -10.72 35.15 -6.27
N GLY A 371 -12.00 35.55 -6.25
CA GLY A 371 -12.91 35.37 -7.38
C GLY A 371 -13.33 33.92 -7.63
N LEU A 372 -13.03 33.00 -6.70
CA LEU A 372 -13.28 31.56 -6.82
C LEU A 372 -14.43 31.12 -5.89
N SER A 373 -15.05 29.99 -6.19
CA SER A 373 -16.00 29.36 -5.27
C SER A 373 -15.25 28.61 -4.16
N LEU A 374 -15.74 28.69 -2.92
CA LEU A 374 -15.17 27.96 -1.79
C LEU A 374 -15.06 26.45 -2.07
N ASP A 375 -16.09 25.85 -2.65
CA ASP A 375 -16.10 24.42 -2.99
C ASP A 375 -14.96 24.04 -3.93
N SER A 376 -14.63 24.90 -4.91
CA SER A 376 -13.52 24.62 -5.83
C SER A 376 -12.17 24.59 -5.12
N VAL A 377 -11.94 25.54 -4.21
CA VAL A 377 -10.70 25.63 -3.43
C VAL A 377 -10.60 24.47 -2.43
N VAL A 378 -11.70 24.15 -1.74
CA VAL A 378 -11.78 23.01 -0.82
C VAL A 378 -11.52 21.70 -1.56
N ASN A 379 -12.11 21.49 -2.73
CA ASN A 379 -11.86 20.29 -3.53
C ASN A 379 -10.40 20.19 -3.96
N ASN A 380 -9.76 21.29 -4.36
CA ASN A 380 -8.34 21.29 -4.68
C ASN A 380 -7.48 20.89 -3.46
N LEU A 381 -7.83 21.36 -2.25
CA LEU A 381 -7.13 20.96 -1.03
C LEU A 381 -7.37 19.47 -0.69
N ILE A 382 -8.58 18.95 -0.85
CA ILE A 382 -8.87 17.53 -0.65
C ILE A 382 -8.07 16.64 -1.61
N LEU A 383 -7.92 17.07 -2.88
CA LEU A 383 -7.16 16.32 -3.89
C LEU A 383 -5.66 16.17 -3.54
N THR A 384 -5.12 16.99 -2.65
CA THR A 384 -3.75 16.83 -2.13
C THR A 384 -3.60 15.61 -1.19
N MET A 385 -4.71 15.01 -0.74
CA MET A 385 -4.75 13.98 0.30
C MET A 385 -4.16 14.40 1.66
N VAL A 386 -3.93 15.70 1.87
CA VAL A 386 -3.51 16.26 3.15
C VAL A 386 -4.70 16.71 3.99
N PHE A 387 -5.82 17.04 3.35
CA PHE A 387 -7.03 17.55 4.02
C PHE A 387 -8.26 16.68 3.72
N ALA A 388 -9.20 16.68 4.66
CA ALA A 388 -10.49 16.03 4.53
C ALA A 388 -11.58 16.87 5.20
N LYS A 389 -12.85 16.55 4.90
CA LYS A 389 -14.02 17.20 5.48
C LYS A 389 -14.66 16.38 6.60
N ASP A 390 -15.06 17.07 7.66
CA ASP A 390 -15.95 16.56 8.69
C ASP A 390 -17.19 17.46 8.76
N GLY A 391 -18.28 17.06 8.09
CA GLY A 391 -19.44 17.93 7.88
C GLY A 391 -19.05 19.25 7.20
N ASP A 392 -19.27 20.36 7.92
CA ASP A 392 -18.96 21.72 7.46
C ASP A 392 -17.53 22.17 7.82
N TYR A 393 -16.68 21.28 8.35
CA TYR A 393 -15.30 21.60 8.69
C TYR A 393 -14.31 20.97 7.71
N LEU A 394 -13.25 21.70 7.39
CA LEU A 394 -12.04 21.18 6.75
C LEU A 394 -10.96 20.98 7.82
N PHE A 395 -10.23 19.87 7.77
CA PHE A 395 -9.18 19.55 8.75
C PHE A 395 -8.01 18.79 8.09
N PRO A 396 -6.80 18.82 8.66
CA PRO A 396 -5.66 18.06 8.17
C PRO A 396 -5.78 16.59 8.57
N VAL A 397 -5.52 15.68 7.64
CA VAL A 397 -5.56 14.23 7.87
C VAL A 397 -4.35 13.74 8.68
N ASN A 398 -3.23 14.47 8.61
CA ASN A 398 -2.00 14.12 9.34
C ASN A 398 -1.84 15.00 10.57
N ASN A 399 -1.38 14.41 11.68
CA ASN A 399 -1.10 15.13 12.92
C ASN A 399 0.01 16.18 12.77
N SER A 400 0.82 16.08 11.72
CA SER A 400 1.87 17.03 11.39
C SER A 400 1.66 17.55 9.98
N THR A 401 1.42 18.85 9.85
CA THR A 401 1.29 19.54 8.56
C THR A 401 2.13 20.81 8.58
N MET A 402 2.99 20.97 7.58
CA MET A 402 3.91 22.10 7.46
C MET A 402 3.61 22.89 6.20
N ILE A 403 3.62 24.22 6.31
CA ILE A 403 3.51 25.13 5.18
C ILE A 403 4.72 26.04 5.07
N LEU A 404 5.25 26.18 3.86
CA LEU A 404 6.29 27.14 3.53
C LEU A 404 5.69 28.18 2.57
N PRO A 405 5.38 29.40 3.05
CA PRO A 405 4.80 30.44 2.21
C PRO A 405 5.85 31.04 1.25
N ASN A 406 5.39 31.42 0.07
CA ASN A 406 6.14 32.21 -0.90
C ASN A 406 5.69 33.69 -0.86
N ASP A 407 6.54 34.60 -1.33
CA ASP A 407 6.26 36.04 -1.36
C ASP A 407 5.07 36.44 -2.26
N ASP A 408 4.70 35.58 -3.22
CA ASP A 408 3.59 35.79 -4.16
C ASP A 408 2.23 35.31 -3.62
N GLY A 409 2.17 34.87 -2.36
CA GLY A 409 0.97 34.36 -1.71
C GLY A 409 0.69 32.87 -1.98
N THR A 410 1.49 32.21 -2.83
CA THR A 410 1.47 30.74 -2.97
C THR A 410 2.31 30.08 -1.87
N GLY A 411 2.38 28.75 -1.86
CA GLY A 411 3.27 28.05 -0.93
C GLY A 411 3.42 26.57 -1.19
N TYR A 412 4.21 25.94 -0.34
CA TYR A 412 4.44 24.51 -0.33
C TYR A 412 3.87 23.88 0.93
N LEU A 413 3.32 22.68 0.80
CA LEU A 413 2.68 21.92 1.86
C LEU A 413 3.33 20.53 1.96
N ALA A 414 3.66 20.12 3.18
CA ALA A 414 4.24 18.80 3.43
C ALA A 414 3.76 18.23 4.78
N THR A 415 3.80 16.91 4.91
CA THR A 415 3.39 16.20 6.14
C THR A 415 4.54 15.42 6.78
N ASP A 416 5.61 15.15 6.03
CA ASP A 416 6.85 14.56 6.53
C ASP A 416 7.95 15.61 6.65
N LYS A 417 8.40 15.87 7.89
CA LYS A 417 9.41 16.88 8.18
C LYS A 417 10.78 16.51 7.58
N ASN A 418 11.20 15.26 7.71
CA ASN A 418 12.54 14.85 7.27
C ASN A 418 12.67 14.98 5.76
N ARG A 419 11.63 14.57 5.03
CA ARG A 419 11.55 14.69 3.58
C ARG A 419 11.49 16.16 3.16
N PHE A 420 10.70 16.98 3.85
CA PHE A 420 10.59 18.40 3.52
C PHE A 420 11.88 19.18 3.77
N ASP A 421 12.58 18.90 4.87
CA ASP A 421 13.92 19.43 5.15
C ASP A 421 14.92 19.03 4.06
N ALA A 422 14.89 17.77 3.62
CA ALA A 422 15.76 17.28 2.55
C ALA A 422 15.49 17.99 1.22
N TRP A 423 14.22 18.18 0.88
CA TRP A 423 13.79 18.93 -0.30
C TRP A 423 14.23 20.40 -0.24
N CYS A 424 14.08 21.07 0.90
CA CYS A 424 14.54 22.44 1.11
C CYS A 424 16.05 22.55 0.90
N ARG A 425 16.84 21.63 1.46
CA ARG A 425 18.30 21.57 1.24
C ARG A 425 18.66 21.40 -0.24
N MET A 426 17.98 20.49 -0.94
CA MET A 426 18.20 20.24 -2.37
C MET A 426 17.94 21.50 -3.22
N HIS A 427 16.94 22.30 -2.85
CA HIS A 427 16.57 23.53 -3.54
C HIS A 427 17.22 24.80 -2.98
N LYS A 428 18.09 24.68 -1.97
CA LYS A 428 18.73 25.81 -1.27
C LYS A 428 17.73 26.80 -0.68
N ILE A 429 16.62 26.28 -0.17
CA ILE A 429 15.59 27.04 0.51
C ILE A 429 15.79 26.85 2.02
N GLU A 430 15.71 27.93 2.80
CA GLU A 430 15.73 27.82 4.25
C GLU A 430 14.41 27.23 4.76
N PRO A 431 14.43 26.21 5.65
CA PRO A 431 13.24 25.53 6.15
C PRO A 431 12.50 26.37 7.20
N ASN A 432 12.08 27.57 6.85
CA ASN A 432 11.33 28.51 7.70
C ASN A 432 9.82 28.28 7.56
N TYR A 433 9.37 27.03 7.65
CA TYR A 433 7.96 26.67 7.52
C TYR A 433 7.19 26.89 8.83
N ILE A 434 5.89 27.14 8.71
CA ILE A 434 4.93 27.12 9.82
C ILE A 434 4.47 25.66 10.00
N HIS A 435 4.40 25.20 11.25
CA HIS A 435 4.07 23.82 11.58
C HIS A 435 2.79 23.76 12.41
N LEU A 436 1.76 23.10 11.89
CA LEU A 436 0.58 22.69 12.64
C LEU A 436 0.79 21.27 13.17
N LEU A 437 0.69 21.14 14.49
CA LEU A 437 0.71 19.88 15.21
C LEU A 437 -0.65 19.67 15.88
N MET A 438 -1.37 18.64 15.46
CA MET A 438 -2.57 18.17 16.13
C MET A 438 -2.15 17.26 17.28
N VAL A 439 -2.61 17.58 18.49
CA VAL A 439 -2.38 16.77 19.69
C VAL A 439 -3.72 16.16 20.08
N ASP A 440 -3.76 14.84 20.13
CA ASP A 440 -4.93 14.07 20.58
C ASP A 440 -5.14 14.16 22.09
#